data_AF-A0AA95KKV2-F1
#
_entry.id   AF-A0AA95KKV2-F1
#
_cell.length_a   1.000
_cell.length_b   1.000
_cell.length_c   1.000
_cell.angle_alpha   90.00
_cell.angle_beta   90.00
_cell.angle_gamma   90.00
#
_symmetry.space_group_name_H-M   'P 1'
#
loop_
_entity.id
_entity.type
_entity.pdbx_description
1 polymer ?
#
loop_
_entity_poly.entity_id
_entity_poly.type
_entity_poly.pdbx_seq_one_letter_code
_entity_poly.pdbx_strand_id
1 'polypeptide(L)' 'MPDHVEIFPGAQAGSVCGAGISGKPSSTIAFEKRFNTALLVDKGEFVAAILANLPPQPEGMAEIIQQNIS' A
#
# COMPACT_ATOMS: atom_id res chain seq x y z
N MET A 1 7.12 14.96 5.14
CA MET A 1 5.88 15.29 5.88
C MET A 1 6.16 15.26 7.37
N PRO A 2 5.43 16.05 8.19
CA PRO A 2 5.54 16.02 9.65
C PRO A 2 5.06 14.69 10.22
N ASP A 3 5.66 14.28 11.32
CA ASP A 3 5.44 12.98 11.96
C ASP A 3 4.04 12.80 12.55
N HIS A 4 3.41 13.90 12.98
CA HIS A 4 2.06 13.90 13.57
C HIS A 4 0.93 13.83 12.54
N VAL A 5 1.24 13.90 11.24
CA VAL A 5 0.21 13.86 10.20
C VAL A 5 -0.40 12.45 10.14
N GLU A 6 -1.73 12.40 10.17
CA GLU A 6 -2.51 11.18 10.01
C GLU A 6 -2.52 10.72 8.55
N ILE A 7 -2.57 9.40 8.38
CA ILE A 7 -2.68 8.72 7.10
C ILE A 7 -3.99 7.96 7.09
N PHE A 8 -4.83 8.26 6.10
CA PHE A 8 -6.09 7.57 5.84
C PHE A 8 -5.95 6.78 4.53
N PRO A 9 -5.69 5.47 4.58
CA PRO A 9 -5.46 4.68 3.38
C PRO A 9 -6.78 4.48 2.60
N GLY A 10 -6.70 4.49 1.26
CA GLY A 10 -7.86 4.24 0.40
C GLY A 10 -8.34 2.79 0.38
N ALA A 11 -7.60 1.88 1.03
CA ALA A 11 -7.93 0.46 1.17
C ALA A 11 -7.40 -0.09 2.51
N GLN A 12 -8.07 -1.11 3.05
CA GLN A 12 -7.71 -1.78 4.31
C GLN A 12 -7.50 -3.29 4.09
N ALA A 13 -7.14 -4.01 5.16
CA ALA A 13 -7.02 -5.47 5.15
C ALA A 13 -8.22 -6.15 4.46
N GLY A 14 -7.92 -7.10 3.56
CA GLY A 14 -8.92 -7.78 2.72
C GLY A 14 -9.10 -7.16 1.33
N SER A 15 -8.53 -5.98 1.06
CA SER A 15 -8.44 -5.46 -0.31
C SER A 15 -7.51 -6.31 -1.16
N VAL A 16 -7.96 -6.59 -2.39
CA VAL A 16 -7.17 -7.30 -3.41
C VAL A 16 -6.06 -6.43 -4.02
N CYS A 17 -6.08 -5.12 -3.76
CA CYS A 17 -5.15 -4.16 -4.38
C CYS A 17 -3.75 -4.13 -3.74
N GLY A 18 -3.50 -4.84 -2.64
CA GLY A 18 -2.17 -4.87 -2.02
C GLY A 18 -2.01 -5.95 -0.95
N ALA A 19 -0.82 -6.55 -0.90
CA ALA A 19 -0.45 -7.55 0.10
C ALA A 19 -0.02 -6.89 1.42
N GLY A 20 -0.38 -7.50 2.55
CA GLY A 20 0.08 -7.06 3.87
C GLY A 20 -0.55 -5.78 4.43
N ILE A 21 -1.69 -5.33 3.87
CA ILE A 21 -2.39 -4.14 4.36
C ILE A 21 -2.94 -4.39 5.77
N SER A 22 -2.65 -3.45 6.69
CA SER A 22 -3.16 -3.50 8.06
C SER A 22 -4.68 -3.36 8.12
N GLY A 23 -5.32 -4.00 9.09
CA GLY A 23 -6.74 -3.79 9.38
C GLY A 23 -7.06 -2.44 10.06
N LYS A 24 -6.03 -1.66 10.43
CA LYS A 24 -6.23 -0.34 11.04
C LYS A 24 -6.87 0.64 10.03
N PRO A 25 -7.86 1.44 10.44
CA PRO A 25 -8.50 2.42 9.57
C PRO A 25 -7.65 3.68 9.31
N SER A 26 -6.61 3.90 10.11
CA SER A 26 -5.69 5.03 9.97
C SER A 26 -4.33 4.71 10.58
N SER A 27 -3.34 5.56 10.27
CA SER A 27 -1.97 5.53 10.79
C SER A 27 -1.42 6.97 10.94
N THR A 28 -0.14 7.13 11.25
CA THR A 28 0.57 8.41 11.19
C THR A 28 1.89 8.27 10.44
N ILE A 29 2.44 9.38 9.95
CA ILE A 29 3.76 9.40 9.30
C ILE A 29 4.84 8.84 10.25
N ALA A 30 4.79 9.17 11.54
CA ALA A 30 5.70 8.62 12.53
C ALA A 30 5.61 7.09 12.64
N PHE A 31 4.39 6.57 12.69
CA PHE A 31 4.14 5.14 12.83
C PHE A 31 4.65 4.37 11.60
N GLU A 32 4.29 4.82 10.40
CA GLU A 32 4.73 4.17 9.16
C GLU A 32 6.26 4.19 9.04
N LYS A 33 6.92 5.32 9.29
CA LYS A 33 8.39 5.38 9.26
C LYS A 33 9.07 4.38 10.21
N ARG A 34 8.44 4.09 11.34
CA ARG A 34 9.01 3.21 12.37
C ARG A 34 8.72 1.73 12.14
N PHE A 35 7.56 1.40 11.59
CA PHE A 35 7.05 0.02 11.58
C PHE A 35 6.76 -0.53 10.18
N ASN A 36 6.68 0.31 9.15
CA ASN A 36 6.50 -0.14 7.78
C ASN A 36 7.84 -0.61 7.23
N THR A 37 8.03 -1.93 7.15
CA THR A 37 9.29 -2.55 6.69
C THR A 37 9.69 -2.09 5.29
N ALA A 38 8.72 -1.75 4.44
CA ALA A 38 8.99 -1.23 3.09
C ALA A 38 9.70 0.13 3.10
N LEU A 39 9.63 0.89 4.20
CA LEU A 39 10.33 2.16 4.38
C LEU A 39 11.72 2.01 5.03
N LEU A 40 12.07 0.80 5.49
CA LEU A 40 13.30 0.54 6.26
C LEU A 40 14.39 -0.14 5.44
N VAL A 41 14.07 -0.62 4.24
CA VAL A 41 14.96 -1.36 3.34
C VAL A 41 15.46 -0.50 2.19
N ASP A 42 16.52 -0.93 1.51
CA ASP A 42 16.99 -0.22 0.31
C ASP A 42 16.08 -0.46 -0.90
N LYS A 43 16.33 0.26 -2.00
CA LYS A 43 15.52 0.16 -3.22
C LYS A 43 15.52 -1.26 -3.81
N GLY A 44 16.66 -1.95 -3.81
CA GLY A 44 16.78 -3.29 -4.37
C GLY A 44 16.00 -4.31 -3.55
N GLU A 45 16.17 -4.27 -2.23
CA GLU A 45 15.41 -5.10 -1.28
C GLU A 45 13.90 -4.80 -1.35
N PHE A 46 13.52 -3.53 -1.44
CA PHE A 46 12.13 -3.10 -1.63
C PHE A 46 11.54 -3.72 -2.89
N VAL A 47 12.20 -3.58 -4.04
CA VAL A 47 11.70 -4.11 -5.32
C VAL A 47 11.55 -5.63 -5.24
N ALA A 48 12.55 -6.33 -4.70
CA ALA A 48 12.49 -7.78 -4.55
C ALA A 48 11.33 -8.22 -3.64
N ALA A 49 11.16 -7.58 -2.48
CA ALA A 49 10.12 -7.90 -1.52
C ALA A 49 8.70 -7.66 -2.08
N ILE A 50 8.50 -6.56 -2.81
CA ILE A 50 7.21 -6.24 -3.43
C ILE A 50 6.88 -7.24 -4.54
N LEU A 51 7.82 -7.48 -5.48
CA LEU A 51 7.59 -8.38 -6.61
C LEU A 51 7.32 -9.83 -6.16
N ALA A 52 7.94 -10.27 -5.07
CA ALA A 52 7.71 -11.61 -4.52
C ALA A 52 6.30 -11.81 -3.92
N ASN A 53 5.59 -10.73 -3.60
CA ASN A 53 4.31 -10.76 -2.88
C ASN A 53 3.17 -10.06 -3.63
N LEU A 54 3.32 -9.81 -4.93
CA LEU A 54 2.28 -9.16 -5.73
C LEU A 54 1.03 -10.05 -5.80
N PRO A 55 -0.16 -9.55 -5.40
CA PRO A 55 -1.40 -10.26 -5.65
C PRO A 55 -1.71 -10.29 -7.16
N PRO A 56 -2.54 -11.24 -7.63
CA PRO A 56 -3.03 -11.21 -8.99
C PRO A 56 -3.79 -9.90 -9.25
N GLN A 57 -3.80 -9.47 -10.51
CA GLN A 57 -4.57 -8.30 -10.90
C GLN A 57 -6.06 -8.53 -10.60
N PRO A 58 -6.75 -7.56 -9.94
CA PRO A 58 -8.19 -7.64 -9.71
C PRO A 58 -8.98 -7.77 -11.01
N GLU A 59 -10.05 -8.58 -10.99
CA GLU A 59 -10.99 -8.67 -12.10
C GLU A 59 -11.62 -7.30 -12.41
N GLY A 60 -11.77 -7.01 -13.71
CA GLY A 60 -12.36 -5.76 -14.21
C GLY A 60 -11.54 -4.49 -13.96
N MET A 61 -10.30 -4.60 -13.43
CA MET A 61 -9.47 -3.43 -13.15
C MET A 61 -9.21 -2.57 -14.40
N ALA A 62 -9.08 -3.18 -15.58
CA ALA A 62 -8.88 -2.44 -16.84
C ALA A 62 -10.08 -1.57 -17.20
N GLU A 63 -11.31 -2.08 -17.06
CA GLU A 63 -12.53 -1.29 -17.31
C GLU A 63 -12.69 -0.17 -16.29
N ILE A 64 -12.44 -0.45 -15.01
CA ILE A 64 -12.48 0.56 -13.94
C ILE A 64 -11.49 1.70 -14.24
N ILE A 65 -10.27 1.36 -14.65
CA ILE A 65 -9.27 2.37 -15.04
C ILE A 65 -9.78 3.22 -16.21
N GLN A 66 -10.34 2.59 -17.26
CA GLN A 66 -10.86 3.30 -18.43
C GLN A 66 -11.96 4.30 -18.05
N GLN A 67 -12.83 3.97 -17.10
CA GLN A 67 -13.89 4.86 -16.62
C GLN A 67 -13.37 6.02 -15.77
N ASN A 68 -12.26 5.84 -15.06
CA ASN A 68 -11.69 6.89 -14.21
C ASN A 68 -10.87 7.95 -14.98
N ILE A 69 -10.45 7.63 -16.21
CA ILE A 69 -9.63 8.50 -17.07
C ILE A 69 -10.44 9.20 -18.18
N SER A 70 -11.74 8.89 -18.30
CA SER A 70 -12.68 9.56 -19.21
C SER A 70 -13.32 10.78 -18.56
#